data_AF-A0A7Y4XAY7-F1
#
_entry.id   AF-A0A7Y4XAY7-F1
#
_cell.length_a   1.000
_cell.length_b   1.000
_cell.length_c   1.000
_cell.angle_alpha   90.00
_cell.angle_beta   90.00
_cell.angle_gamma   90.00
#
_symmetry.space_group_name_H-M   'P 1'
#
loop_
_entity.id
_entity.type
_entity.pdbx_description
1 polymer ?
#
loop_
_entity_poly.entity_id
_entity_poly.type
_entity_poly.pdbx_seq_one_letter_code
_entity_poly.pdbx_strand_id
1 'polypeptide(L)'
;MSTAVLLETAAPVVATADSLMKDLRAKGIRIPRPAEVRNYVLQFSDIAPVVRHACDLALAEFNGKAALSLEVYVDPEIDDPHLTLYVQKDGYDAAASAVIEGIFEHYADGMINSDGWINVLQDCRSITRRS
;
A
#
# COMPACT_ATOMS: atom_id res chain seq x y z
N MET A 1 5.47 16.90 37.43
CA MET A 1 6.19 17.23 36.17
C MET A 1 5.44 16.60 35.02
N SER A 2 5.33 17.34 33.92
CA SER A 2 4.28 17.29 32.89
C SER A 2 4.04 15.94 32.20
N THR A 3 2.80 15.48 32.27
CA THR A 3 2.17 14.51 31.35
C THR A 3 1.54 15.26 30.17
N ALA A 4 2.31 16.10 29.47
CA ALA A 4 1.76 16.96 28.40
C ALA A 4 2.53 16.87 27.06
N VAL A 5 3.62 16.11 26.97
CA VAL A 5 4.51 16.11 25.79
C VAL A 5 4.13 15.02 24.75
N LEU A 6 3.24 14.08 25.09
CA LEU A 6 2.91 12.94 24.21
C LEU A 6 1.75 13.18 23.21
N LEU A 7 1.04 14.31 23.29
CA LEU A 7 -0.13 14.58 22.43
C LEU A 7 0.17 15.51 21.23
N GLU A 8 1.30 16.21 21.22
CA GLU A 8 1.58 17.24 20.21
C GLU A 8 2.14 16.67 18.89
N THR A 9 2.76 15.48 18.94
CA THR A 9 3.30 14.77 17.76
C THR A 9 2.30 13.86 17.05
N ALA A 10 1.20 13.47 17.71
CA ALA A 10 0.23 12.54 17.13
C ALA A 10 -0.68 13.18 16.07
N ALA A 11 -1.07 14.45 16.25
CA ALA A 11 -1.95 15.17 15.33
C ALA A 11 -1.41 15.32 13.89
N PRO A 12 -0.13 15.73 13.66
CA PRO A 12 0.41 15.84 12.30
C PRO A 12 0.56 14.47 11.61
N VAL A 13 0.90 13.41 12.37
CA VAL A 13 0.98 12.04 11.83
C VAL A 13 -0.40 11.54 11.41
N VAL A 14 -1.42 11.77 12.24
CA VAL A 14 -2.81 11.43 11.93
C VAL A 14 -3.30 12.15 10.68
N ALA A 15 -3.05 13.46 10.58
CA ALA A 15 -3.41 14.23 9.40
C ALA A 15 -2.72 13.72 8.13
N THR A 16 -1.46 13.26 8.25
CA THR A 16 -0.69 12.71 7.13
C THR A 16 -1.28 11.39 6.63
N ALA A 17 -1.62 10.47 7.53
CA ALA A 17 -2.26 9.21 7.18
C ALA A 17 -3.64 9.43 6.53
N ASP A 18 -4.47 10.31 7.10
CA ASP A 18 -5.80 10.60 6.55
C ASP A 18 -5.74 11.29 5.18
N SER A 19 -4.76 12.20 5.00
CA SER A 19 -4.48 12.86 3.72
C SER A 19 -4.02 11.85 2.66
N LEU A 20 -3.06 10.97 3.00
CA LEU A 20 -2.64 9.88 2.11
C LEU A 20 -3.83 9.05 1.65
N MET A 21 -4.63 8.56 2.59
CA MET A 21 -5.78 7.71 2.30
C MET A 21 -6.82 8.40 1.41
N LYS A 22 -7.05 9.71 1.63
CA LYS A 22 -7.94 10.51 0.79
C LYS A 22 -7.40 10.65 -0.63
N ASP A 23 -6.11 10.95 -0.78
CA ASP A 23 -5.47 11.14 -2.08
C ASP A 23 -5.46 9.84 -2.90
N LEU A 24 -5.10 8.71 -2.30
CA LEU A 24 -5.06 7.42 -2.98
C LEU A 24 -6.45 7.02 -3.51
N ARG A 25 -7.50 7.21 -2.69
CA ARG A 25 -8.89 6.96 -3.12
C ARG A 25 -9.33 7.90 -4.24
N ALA A 26 -8.96 9.19 -4.16
CA ALA A 26 -9.27 10.16 -5.22
C ALA A 26 -8.59 9.81 -6.56
N LYS A 27 -7.43 9.13 -6.51
CA LYS A 27 -6.74 8.59 -7.70
C LYS A 27 -7.32 7.25 -8.19
N GLY A 28 -8.34 6.71 -7.53
CA GLY A 28 -9.02 5.48 -7.95
C GLY A 28 -8.44 4.18 -7.37
N ILE A 29 -7.50 4.27 -6.42
CA ILE A 29 -7.00 3.08 -5.70
C ILE A 29 -8.07 2.62 -4.71
N ARG A 30 -8.44 1.34 -4.79
CA ARG A 30 -9.37 0.72 -3.84
C ARG A 30 -8.67 0.50 -2.52
N ILE A 31 -9.40 0.73 -1.42
CA ILE A 31 -8.91 0.42 -0.08
C ILE A 31 -10.06 -0.29 0.65
N PRO A 32 -10.19 -1.61 0.49
CA PRO A 32 -11.32 -2.38 1.01
C PRO A 32 -11.47 -2.30 2.53
N ARG A 33 -10.34 -2.27 3.25
CA ARG A 33 -10.29 -2.18 4.72
C ARG A 33 -9.53 -0.91 5.14
N PRO A 34 -10.16 0.27 4.99
CA PRO A 34 -9.46 1.54 5.18
C PRO A 34 -8.97 1.76 6.60
N ALA A 35 -9.64 1.18 7.61
CA ALA A 35 -9.20 1.27 9.00
C ALA A 35 -7.88 0.52 9.23
N GLU A 36 -7.70 -0.67 8.64
CA GLU A 36 -6.48 -1.47 8.78
C GLU A 36 -5.28 -0.76 8.14
N VAL A 37 -5.44 -0.32 6.89
CA VAL A 37 -4.39 0.41 6.17
C VAL A 37 -4.04 1.72 6.89
N ARG A 38 -5.04 2.46 7.39
CA ARG A 38 -4.80 3.67 8.18
C ARG A 38 -4.02 3.36 9.45
N ASN A 39 -4.43 2.34 10.20
CA ASN A 39 -3.75 1.96 11.45
C ASN A 39 -2.30 1.53 11.19
N TYR A 40 -2.05 0.80 10.10
CA TYR A 40 -0.70 0.45 9.69
C TYR A 40 0.16 1.68 9.40
N VAL A 41 -0.35 2.63 8.60
CA VAL A 41 0.36 3.88 8.30
C VAL A 41 0.57 4.74 9.55
N LEU A 42 -0.34 4.68 10.54
CA LEU A 42 -0.13 5.37 11.82
C LEU A 42 0.96 4.71 12.67
N GLN A 43 1.00 3.38 12.66
CA GLN A 43 2.02 2.60 13.37
C GLN A 43 3.41 2.84 12.77
N PHE A 44 3.50 2.89 11.45
CA PHE A 44 4.73 3.10 10.68
C PHE A 44 4.63 4.38 9.85
N SER A 45 4.62 5.53 10.52
CA SER A 45 4.35 6.83 9.87
C SER A 45 5.36 7.25 8.79
N ASP A 46 6.58 6.74 8.90
CA ASP A 46 7.69 6.90 7.97
C ASP A 46 7.48 6.17 6.64
N ILE A 47 6.59 5.16 6.57
CA ILE A 47 6.26 4.46 5.32
C ILE A 47 5.36 5.29 4.40
N ALA A 48 4.65 6.29 4.92
CA ALA A 48 3.63 7.04 4.16
C ALA A 48 4.14 7.64 2.82
N PRO A 49 5.36 8.24 2.76
CA PRO A 49 5.93 8.71 1.49
C PRO A 49 6.22 7.57 0.51
N VAL A 50 6.69 6.42 1.00
CA VAL A 50 6.98 5.23 0.18
C VAL A 50 5.70 4.64 -0.39
N VAL A 51 4.65 4.50 0.45
CA VAL A 51 3.32 4.04 0.00
C VAL A 51 2.79 4.93 -1.12
N ARG A 52 2.89 6.26 -0.95
CA ARG A 52 2.50 7.21 -1.98
C ARG A 52 3.29 6.99 -3.27
N HIS A 53 4.60 6.86 -3.16
CA HIS A 53 5.46 6.70 -4.32
C HIS A 53 5.17 5.40 -5.09
N ALA A 54 5.08 4.27 -4.39
CA ALA A 54 4.73 2.97 -4.98
C ALA A 54 3.36 3.01 -5.66
N CYS A 55 2.36 3.62 -5.03
CA CYS A 55 1.02 3.80 -5.60
C CYS A 55 1.04 4.67 -6.87
N ASP A 56 1.81 5.76 -6.87
CA ASP A 56 1.91 6.66 -8.03
C ASP A 56 2.60 6.01 -9.23
N LEU A 57 3.66 5.23 -8.98
CA LEU A 57 4.32 4.42 -10.01
C LEU A 57 3.37 3.36 -10.59
N ALA A 58 2.66 2.63 -9.72
CA ALA A 58 1.69 1.63 -10.17
C ALA A 58 0.52 2.25 -10.96
N LEU A 59 0.03 3.43 -10.56
CA LEU A 59 -0.99 4.16 -11.32
C LEU A 59 -0.46 4.58 -12.69
N ALA A 60 0.77 5.10 -12.77
CA ALA A 60 1.35 5.49 -14.06
C ALA A 60 1.39 4.33 -15.05
N GLU A 61 1.70 3.12 -14.57
CA GLU A 61 1.83 1.92 -15.41
C GLU A 61 0.50 1.22 -15.71
N PHE A 62 -0.40 1.13 -14.71
CA PHE A 62 -1.57 0.27 -14.76
C PHE A 62 -2.91 1.01 -14.84
N ASN A 63 -2.95 2.34 -14.75
CA ASN A 63 -4.20 3.08 -14.87
C ASN A 63 -4.91 2.77 -16.21
N GLY A 64 -6.18 2.40 -16.12
CA GLY A 64 -6.98 1.94 -17.27
C GLY A 64 -6.66 0.53 -17.78
N LYS A 65 -5.62 -0.15 -17.26
CA LYS A 65 -5.23 -1.52 -17.65
C LYS A 65 -5.58 -2.57 -16.59
N ALA A 66 -5.56 -2.19 -15.31
CA ALA A 66 -5.87 -3.06 -14.19
C ALA A 66 -6.48 -2.25 -13.04
N ALA A 67 -7.25 -2.91 -12.17
CA ALA A 67 -7.68 -2.29 -10.92
C ALA A 67 -6.58 -2.40 -9.87
N LEU A 68 -6.43 -1.37 -9.04
CA LEU A 68 -5.45 -1.33 -7.96
C LEU A 68 -6.16 -1.38 -6.60
N SER A 69 -5.64 -2.18 -5.66
CA SER A 69 -6.18 -2.31 -4.30
C SER A 69 -5.06 -2.29 -3.28
N LEU A 70 -5.10 -1.37 -2.31
CA LEU A 70 -4.15 -1.31 -1.20
C LEU A 70 -4.78 -1.93 0.04
N GLU A 71 -4.12 -2.93 0.59
CA GLU A 71 -4.60 -3.75 1.70
C GLU A 71 -3.47 -4.05 2.69
N VAL A 72 -3.83 -4.39 3.93
CA VAL A 72 -2.88 -5.00 4.86
C VAL A 72 -2.93 -6.50 4.63
N TYR A 73 -1.82 -7.08 4.22
CA TYR A 73 -1.65 -8.52 4.21
C TYR A 73 -1.25 -8.99 5.61
N VAL A 74 -1.96 -10.01 6.09
CA VAL A 74 -1.68 -10.69 7.35
C VAL A 74 -1.52 -12.15 7.02
N ASP A 75 -0.32 -12.67 7.21
CA ASP A 75 -0.09 -14.10 7.10
C ASP A 75 -0.61 -14.79 8.38
N PRO A 76 -1.40 -15.86 8.28
CA PRO A 76 -1.86 -16.57 9.47
C PRO A 76 -0.73 -17.32 10.22
N GLU A 77 0.42 -17.54 9.59
CA GLU A 77 1.54 -18.29 10.17
C GLU A 77 2.66 -17.39 10.73
N ILE A 78 2.70 -16.11 10.35
CA ILE A 78 3.67 -15.11 10.85
C ILE A 78 2.96 -13.84 11.34
N ASP A 79 3.33 -13.35 12.52
CA ASP A 79 2.76 -12.14 13.12
C ASP A 79 3.45 -10.86 12.62
N ASP A 80 3.64 -10.76 11.30
CA ASP A 80 4.30 -9.63 10.64
C ASP A 80 3.43 -9.07 9.49
N PRO A 81 2.44 -8.23 9.82
CA PRO A 81 1.58 -7.62 8.82
C PRO A 81 2.35 -6.60 7.97
N HIS A 82 1.98 -6.49 6.69
CA HIS A 82 2.56 -5.48 5.80
C HIS A 82 1.56 -4.95 4.77
N LEU A 83 1.83 -3.78 4.20
CA LEU A 83 1.01 -3.26 3.12
C LEU A 83 1.28 -4.01 1.83
N THR A 84 0.21 -4.31 1.09
CA THR A 84 0.30 -4.85 -0.26
C THR A 84 -0.60 -4.06 -1.19
N LEU A 85 -0.02 -3.54 -2.27
CA LEU A 85 -0.72 -2.98 -3.41
C LEU A 85 -0.93 -4.07 -4.46
N TYR A 86 -2.15 -4.56 -4.57
CA TYR A 86 -2.55 -5.55 -5.56
C TYR A 86 -2.86 -4.90 -6.91
N VAL A 87 -2.19 -5.38 -7.95
CA VAL A 87 -2.53 -5.17 -9.36
C VAL A 87 -3.47 -6.30 -9.78
N GLN A 88 -4.78 -6.00 -9.86
CA GLN A 88 -5.82 -7.00 -10.15
C GLN A 88 -5.89 -7.27 -11.66
N LYS A 89 -5.53 -8.49 -12.06
CA LYS A 89 -5.58 -8.96 -13.46
C LYS A 89 -6.26 -10.32 -13.58
N ASP A 90 -6.87 -10.54 -14.74
CA ASP A 90 -7.44 -11.84 -15.11
C ASP A 90 -6.32 -12.81 -15.48
N GLY A 91 -5.95 -13.67 -14.53
CA GLY A 91 -4.87 -14.63 -14.70
C GLY A 91 -3.47 -14.02 -14.56
N TYR A 92 -2.46 -14.88 -14.70
CA TYR A 92 -1.06 -14.49 -14.59
C TYR A 92 -0.58 -13.79 -15.87
N ASP A 93 0.19 -12.72 -15.70
CA ASP A 93 0.74 -11.90 -16.79
C ASP A 93 2.21 -11.59 -16.53
N ALA A 94 3.09 -12.32 -17.21
CA ALA A 94 4.54 -12.16 -17.03
C ALA A 94 5.03 -10.74 -17.37
N ALA A 95 4.36 -10.03 -18.29
CA ALA A 95 4.72 -8.65 -18.62
C ALA A 95 4.36 -7.71 -17.47
N ALA A 96 3.24 -7.97 -16.77
CA ALA A 96 2.89 -7.22 -15.57
C ALA A 96 3.89 -7.48 -14.43
N SER A 97 4.32 -8.73 -14.23
CA SER A 97 5.36 -9.06 -13.24
C SER A 97 6.66 -8.28 -13.49
N ALA A 98 7.14 -8.23 -14.74
CA ALA A 98 8.35 -7.48 -15.07
C ALA A 98 8.21 -5.96 -14.80
N VAL A 99 7.03 -5.40 -15.07
CA VAL A 99 6.74 -3.99 -14.73
C VAL A 99 6.73 -3.78 -13.22
N ILE A 100 6.12 -4.70 -12.46
CA ILE A 100 6.09 -4.65 -11.00
C ILE A 100 7.51 -4.72 -10.39
N GLU A 101 8.37 -5.59 -10.92
CA GLU A 101 9.78 -5.67 -10.53
C GLU A 101 10.49 -4.32 -10.76
N GLY A 102 10.30 -3.70 -11.93
CA GLY A 102 10.85 -2.36 -12.20
C GLY A 102 10.31 -1.29 -11.25
N ILE A 103 9.02 -1.33 -10.90
CA ILE A 103 8.43 -0.40 -9.91
C ILE A 103 9.11 -0.57 -8.55
N PHE A 104 9.39 -1.81 -8.11
CA PHE A 104 10.06 -2.09 -6.84
C PHE A 104 11.44 -1.41 -6.76
N GLU A 105 12.24 -1.49 -7.82
CA GLU A 105 13.57 -0.85 -7.87
C GLU A 105 13.51 0.67 -7.64
N HIS A 106 12.41 1.32 -8.01
CA HIS A 106 12.24 2.76 -7.86
C HIS A 106 11.87 3.22 -6.44
N TYR A 107 11.27 2.36 -5.61
CA TYR A 107 10.88 2.71 -4.24
C TYR A 107 11.61 1.94 -3.14
N ALA A 108 12.40 0.90 -3.49
CA ALA A 108 13.10 0.03 -2.53
C ALA A 108 14.02 0.80 -1.58
N ASP A 109 14.79 1.78 -2.09
CA ASP A 109 15.70 2.58 -1.25
C ASP A 109 14.94 3.39 -0.17
N GLY A 110 13.71 3.79 -0.47
CA GLY A 110 12.83 4.48 0.49
C GLY A 110 12.42 3.59 1.66
N MET A 111 12.43 2.26 1.48
CA MET A 111 12.08 1.30 2.54
C MET A 111 13.23 0.99 3.49
N ILE A 112 14.49 1.23 3.11
CA ILE A 112 15.66 0.92 3.96
C ILE A 112 15.59 1.61 5.32
N ASN A 113 14.99 2.81 5.35
CA ASN A 113 14.89 3.62 6.56
C ASN A 113 13.50 3.57 7.20
N SER A 114 12.63 2.66 6.75
CA SER A 114 11.29 2.51 7.32
C SER A 114 11.16 1.25 8.15
N ASP A 115 10.47 1.38 9.29
CA ASP A 115 10.09 0.23 10.12
C ASP A 115 8.90 -0.57 9.52
N GLY A 116 8.20 0.01 8.54
CA GLY A 116 7.09 -0.63 7.83
C GLY A 116 7.50 -1.18 6.46
N TRP A 117 6.63 -1.99 5.87
CA TRP A 117 6.85 -2.60 4.57
C TRP A 117 5.66 -2.39 3.63
N ILE A 118 5.94 -2.15 2.34
CA ILE A 118 4.95 -2.21 1.27
C ILE A 118 5.47 -3.11 0.14
N ASN A 119 4.58 -3.95 -0.38
CA ASN A 119 4.84 -4.74 -1.57
C ASN A 119 3.86 -4.36 -2.69
N VAL A 120 4.30 -4.50 -3.94
CA VAL A 120 3.41 -4.42 -5.12
C VAL A 120 3.36 -5.81 -5.72
N LEU A 121 2.17 -6.37 -5.87
CA LEU A 121 2.01 -7.75 -6.33
C LEU A 121 0.87 -7.87 -7.33
N GLN A 122 0.98 -8.82 -8.24
CA GLN A 122 -0.14 -9.19 -9.11
C GLN A 122 -1.10 -10.12 -8.35
N ASP A 123 -2.37 -9.73 -8.25
CA ASP A 123 -3.42 -10.60 -7.74
C ASP A 123 -4.04 -11.38 -8.90
N CYS A 124 -3.59 -12.63 -9.06
CA CYS A 124 -4.04 -13.55 -10.09
C CYS A 124 -5.20 -14.39 -9.58
N ARG A 125 -6.39 -13.79 -9.39
CA ARG A 125 -7.58 -14.60 -9.07
C ARG A 125 -7.98 -15.39 -10.31
N SER A 126 -7.96 -16.72 -10.21
CA SER A 126 -8.52 -17.57 -11.25
C SER A 126 -10.03 -17.36 -11.27
N ILE A 127 -10.57 -16.87 -12.41
CA ILE A 127 -12.01 -16.94 -12.66
C ILE A 127 -12.36 -18.42 -12.75
N THR A 128 -12.85 -18.98 -11.64
CA THR A 128 -13.67 -20.18 -11.73
C THR A 128 -15.03 -19.69 -12.26
N ARG A 129 -15.22 -19.72 -13.58
CA ARG A 129 -16.57 -19.66 -14.15
C ARG A 129 -17.32 -20.88 -13.60
N ARG A 130 -18.18 -20.67 -12.61
CA ARG A 130 -19.24 -21.65 -12.34
C ARG A 130 -20.20 -21.56 -13.52
N SER A 131 -20.15 -22.59 -14.36
CA SER A 131 -21.14 -22.94 -15.37
C SER A 131 -22.53 -23.08 -14.74
#